data_AF-A0A9D8H6Q7-F1
#
_entry.id   AF-A0A9D8H6Q7-F1
#
_cell.length_a   1.000
_cell.length_b   1.000
_cell.length_c   1.000
_cell.angle_alpha   90.00
_cell.angle_beta   90.00
_cell.angle_gamma   90.00
#
_symmetry.space_group_name_H-M   'P 1'
#
loop_
_entity.id
_entity.type
_entity.pdbx_description
1 polymer ?
#
loop_
_entity_poly.entity_id
_entity_poly.type
_entity_poly.pdbx_seq_one_letter_code
_entity_poly.pdbx_strand_id
1 'polypeptide(L)'
;MRNEITVIAVASIGFIFNYFWLFPKVAKNDVKKMAWLDLATMVPVFGIIALLFMGTEEKFSLIFFETNWFVFTIVIYAAIELPLFSWYLKSRNLGREYLNEFKGGDWFTGTSEKAVSKQLNDTKWNWIRTNEVQSILVITANLSIISGTVFLILVGDNKWSLRLALLHMIAIGVFWGLLHQSTRLVADAPEPALDERMIQDRNKSHFQAYRILGGLIMLGLIGLEIFAISSDVQNTSVDGFLYNLELTWPQIQAIFWFYLGYAITLPSMVLAWKQSRAPQMIS
;
A
#
# COMPACT_ATOMS: atom_id res chain seq x y z
N MET A 1 11.93 22.80 19.22
CA MET A 1 12.45 23.74 18.19
C MET A 1 13.71 23.27 17.44
N ARG A 2 14.75 22.69 18.08
CA ARG A 2 15.95 22.25 17.33
C ARG A 2 15.69 21.06 16.40
N ASN A 3 14.80 20.14 16.78
CA ASN A 3 14.54 18.89 16.05
C ASN A 3 13.66 19.12 14.82
N GLU A 4 12.69 20.02 14.92
CA GLU A 4 11.80 20.46 13.84
C GLU A 4 12.59 21.13 12.71
N ILE A 5 13.54 22.01 13.07
CA ILE A 5 14.45 22.65 12.11
C ILE A 5 15.29 21.60 11.39
N THR A 6 15.78 20.56 12.09
CA THR A 6 16.53 19.46 11.47
C THR A 6 15.69 18.72 10.43
N VAL A 7 14.44 18.37 10.76
CA VAL A 7 13.54 17.69 9.80
C VAL A 7 13.28 18.58 8.59
N ILE A 8 12.97 19.87 8.80
CA ILE A 8 12.75 20.83 7.72
C ILE A 8 13.99 20.98 6.85
N ALA A 9 15.18 21.05 7.44
CA ALA A 9 16.44 21.18 6.73
C ALA A 9 16.74 19.95 5.86
N VAL A 10 16.59 18.75 6.42
CA VAL A 10 16.80 17.50 5.69
C VAL A 10 15.80 17.36 4.53
N ALA A 11 14.52 17.66 4.77
CA ALA A 11 13.50 17.68 3.72
C ALA A 11 13.82 18.71 2.62
N SER A 12 14.22 19.92 3.01
CA SER A 12 14.57 21.00 2.08
C SER A 12 15.74 20.64 1.18
N ILE A 13 16.76 19.94 1.69
CA ILE A 13 17.88 19.44 0.88
C ILE A 13 17.37 18.45 -0.18
N GLY A 14 16.47 17.54 0.20
CA GLY A 14 15.82 16.63 -0.73
C GLY A 14 15.07 17.36 -1.84
N PHE A 15 14.27 18.37 -1.49
CA PHE A 15 13.55 19.18 -2.48
C PHE A 15 14.48 19.96 -3.40
N ILE A 16 15.54 20.58 -2.86
CA ILE A 16 16.51 21.30 -3.69
C ILE A 16 17.14 20.35 -4.71
N PHE A 17 17.54 19.15 -4.26
CA PHE A 17 18.08 18.13 -5.15
C PHE A 17 17.07 17.71 -6.24
N ASN A 18 15.81 17.48 -5.87
CA ASN A 18 14.76 17.07 -6.81
C ASN A 18 14.49 18.15 -7.87
N TYR A 19 14.14 19.36 -7.43
CA TYR A 19 13.62 20.39 -8.31
C TYR A 19 14.71 21.09 -9.15
N PHE A 20 15.93 21.22 -8.63
CA PHE A 20 17.02 21.89 -9.36
C PHE A 20 17.89 20.94 -10.18
N TRP A 21 18.02 19.67 -9.78
CA TRP A 21 18.93 18.75 -10.46
C TRP A 21 18.21 17.53 -11.06
N LEU A 22 17.45 16.79 -10.25
CA LEU A 22 16.88 15.51 -10.67
C LEU A 22 15.80 15.67 -11.75
N PHE A 23 14.79 16.51 -11.51
CA PHE A 23 13.69 16.71 -12.46
C PHE A 23 14.15 17.37 -13.76
N PRO A 24 14.96 18.45 -13.75
CA PRO A 24 15.41 19.06 -14.99
C PRO A 24 16.28 18.12 -15.84
N LYS A 25 17.14 17.32 -15.21
CA LYS A 25 18.13 16.49 -15.90
C LYS A 25 17.56 15.14 -16.34
N VAL A 26 16.80 14.47 -15.46
CA VAL A 26 16.38 13.08 -15.63
C VAL A 26 14.94 12.97 -16.12
N ALA A 27 14.02 13.73 -15.52
CA ALA A 27 12.59 13.64 -15.82
C ALA A 27 12.18 14.52 -17.02
N LYS A 28 12.82 15.68 -17.19
CA LYS A 28 12.57 16.66 -18.26
C LYS A 28 11.10 17.11 -18.30
N ASN A 29 10.31 16.55 -19.22
CA ASN A 29 8.89 16.83 -19.40
C ASN A 29 8.00 15.61 -19.15
N ASP A 30 8.60 14.45 -18.81
CA ASP A 30 7.85 13.23 -18.52
C ASP A 30 7.32 13.27 -17.08
N VAL A 31 6.01 13.48 -16.95
CA VAL A 31 5.33 13.63 -15.67
C VAL A 31 5.34 12.33 -14.85
N LYS A 32 5.19 11.17 -15.49
CA LYS A 32 5.23 9.86 -14.81
C LYS A 32 6.59 9.62 -14.18
N LYS A 33 7.64 9.94 -14.93
CA LYS A 33 9.02 9.83 -14.45
C LYS A 33 9.32 10.79 -13.30
N MET A 34 8.74 12.00 -13.31
CA MET A 34 8.84 12.93 -12.18
C MET A 34 8.25 12.33 -10.90
N ALA A 35 7.00 11.84 -10.96
CA ALA A 35 6.32 11.27 -9.80
C ALA A 35 7.07 10.06 -9.22
N TRP A 36 7.60 9.17 -10.07
CA TRP A 36 8.41 8.04 -9.62
C TRP A 36 9.72 8.46 -8.96
N LEU A 37 10.40 9.46 -9.52
CA LEU A 37 11.65 9.98 -8.95
C LEU A 37 11.40 10.68 -7.61
N ASP A 38 10.27 11.35 -7.47
CA ASP A 38 9.84 12.01 -6.23
C ASP A 38 9.63 10.98 -5.10
N LEU A 39 8.87 9.92 -5.38
CA LEU A 39 8.70 8.80 -4.44
C LEU A 39 10.03 8.12 -4.10
N ALA A 40 10.89 7.89 -5.10
CA ALA A 40 12.18 7.23 -4.88
C ALA A 40 13.14 8.07 -4.01
N THR A 41 13.05 9.39 -4.07
CA THR A 41 13.88 10.32 -3.28
C THR A 41 13.29 10.63 -1.91
N MET A 42 11.97 10.50 -1.75
CA MET A 42 11.32 10.53 -0.45
C MET A 42 11.85 9.42 0.48
N VAL A 43 12.06 8.21 -0.04
CA VAL A 43 12.53 7.04 0.75
C VAL A 43 13.84 7.31 1.53
N PRO A 44 14.96 7.75 0.91
CA PRO A 44 16.18 8.02 1.65
C PRO A 44 16.05 9.20 2.62
N VAL A 45 15.25 10.22 2.30
CA VAL A 45 14.99 11.35 3.19
C VAL A 45 14.26 10.89 4.45
N PHE A 46 13.18 10.11 4.28
CA PHE A 46 12.47 9.49 5.39
C PHE A 46 13.34 8.50 6.16
N GLY A 47 14.20 7.76 5.48
CA GLY A 47 15.17 6.85 6.09
C GLY A 47 16.15 7.59 7.01
N ILE A 48 16.70 8.74 6.57
CA ILE A 48 17.59 9.56 7.40
C ILE A 48 16.84 10.09 8.63
N ILE A 49 15.63 10.62 8.44
CA ILE A 49 14.84 11.15 9.56
C ILE A 49 14.46 10.04 10.54
N ALA A 50 14.09 8.86 10.05
CA ALA A 50 13.85 7.69 10.87
C ALA A 50 15.11 7.32 11.66
N LEU A 51 16.29 7.25 11.04
CA LEU A 51 17.53 6.95 11.75
C LEU A 51 17.86 7.94 12.87
N LEU A 52 17.44 9.20 12.75
CA LEU A 52 17.71 10.24 13.74
C LEU A 52 16.72 10.25 14.92
N PHE A 53 15.45 9.91 14.68
CA PHE A 53 14.37 10.11 15.67
C PHE A 53 13.57 8.85 15.99
N MET A 54 13.86 7.72 15.34
CA MET A 54 13.18 6.47 15.63
C MET A 54 13.62 5.91 16.98
N GLY A 55 12.66 5.65 17.87
CA GLY A 55 12.91 5.17 19.22
C GLY A 55 13.22 6.28 20.23
N THR A 56 13.14 7.56 19.83
CA THR A 56 13.17 8.68 20.78
C THR A 56 11.74 9.08 21.16
N GLU A 57 11.55 9.54 22.40
CA GLU A 57 10.28 10.09 22.90
C GLU A 57 10.12 11.59 22.56
N GLU A 58 10.85 12.05 21.55
CA GLU A 58 10.87 13.45 21.14
C GLU A 58 9.53 13.86 20.52
N LYS A 59 8.94 14.93 21.05
CA LYS A 59 7.68 15.49 20.54
C LYS A 59 7.96 16.61 19.56
N PHE A 60 7.22 16.59 18.45
CA PHE A 60 7.31 17.59 17.39
C PHE A 60 6.05 18.45 17.41
N SER A 61 6.20 19.77 17.47
CA SER A 61 5.08 20.70 17.47
C SER A 61 4.66 21.06 16.04
N LEU A 62 3.44 20.69 15.65
CA LEU A 62 2.71 21.33 14.56
C LEU A 62 1.93 22.53 15.12
N ILE A 63 1.55 23.46 14.24
CA ILE A 63 0.93 24.77 14.60
C ILE A 63 -0.21 24.62 15.64
N PHE A 64 -0.95 23.51 15.60
CA PHE A 64 -2.14 23.28 16.44
C PHE A 64 -2.03 22.09 17.41
N PHE A 65 -1.02 21.21 17.29
CA PHE A 65 -0.90 20.02 18.14
C PHE A 65 0.51 19.43 18.11
N GLU A 66 0.85 18.65 19.15
CA GLU A 66 2.10 17.88 19.20
C GLU A 66 1.92 16.50 18.55
N THR A 67 2.96 16.03 17.86
CA THR A 67 2.95 14.75 17.15
C THR A 67 4.33 14.09 17.17
N ASN A 68 4.41 12.87 16.64
CA ASN A 68 5.67 12.15 16.49
C ASN A 68 6.44 12.60 15.23
N TRP A 69 7.71 12.20 15.14
CA TRP A 69 8.58 12.55 14.00
C TRP A 69 7.99 12.12 12.65
N PHE A 70 7.28 10.98 12.59
CA PHE A 70 6.79 10.40 11.34
C PHE A 70 5.66 11.24 10.75
N VAL A 71 4.64 11.53 11.57
CA VAL A 71 3.51 12.37 11.17
C VAL A 71 3.97 13.80 10.91
N PHE A 72 4.86 14.34 11.75
CA PHE A 72 5.45 15.65 11.52
C PHE A 72 6.14 15.73 10.15
N THR A 73 6.93 14.72 9.81
CA THR A 73 7.64 14.65 8.52
C THR A 73 6.68 14.62 7.35
N ILE A 74 5.64 13.78 7.38
CA ILE A 74 4.62 13.73 6.32
C ILE A 74 3.98 15.10 6.10
N VAL A 75 3.59 15.77 7.18
CA VAL A 75 2.92 17.08 7.10
C VAL A 75 3.86 18.14 6.53
N ILE A 76 5.11 18.21 7.00
CA ILE A 76 6.11 19.15 6.49
C ILE A 76 6.45 18.86 5.03
N TYR A 77 6.61 17.59 4.67
CA TYR A 77 6.89 17.19 3.29
C TYR A 77 5.77 17.67 2.37
N ALA A 78 4.51 17.35 2.70
CA ALA A 78 3.35 17.80 1.92
C ALA A 78 3.21 19.33 1.88
N ALA A 79 3.45 20.02 2.99
CA ALA A 79 3.31 21.48 3.09
C ALA A 79 4.33 22.24 2.21
N ILE A 80 5.54 21.71 2.06
CA ILE A 80 6.59 22.32 1.24
C ILE A 80 6.53 21.83 -0.21
N GLU A 81 6.29 20.54 -0.41
CA GLU A 81 6.31 19.89 -1.72
C GLU A 81 5.14 20.31 -2.61
N LEU A 82 3.91 20.33 -2.09
CA LEU A 82 2.74 20.63 -2.91
C LEU A 82 2.80 22.01 -3.58
N PRO A 83 3.21 23.10 -2.87
CA PRO A 83 3.45 24.39 -3.52
C PRO A 83 4.59 24.35 -4.56
N LEU A 84 5.72 23.70 -4.24
CA LEU A 84 6.87 23.60 -5.15
C LEU A 84 6.51 22.83 -6.43
N PHE A 85 5.80 21.71 -6.29
CA PHE A 85 5.34 20.88 -7.39
C PHE A 85 4.38 21.65 -8.30
N SER A 86 3.41 22.33 -7.70
CA SER A 86 2.45 23.17 -8.42
C SER A 86 3.14 24.29 -9.21
N TRP A 87 4.11 24.96 -8.58
CA TRP A 87 4.93 25.97 -9.23
C TRP A 87 5.75 25.39 -10.39
N TYR A 88 6.40 24.25 -10.18
CA TYR A 88 7.21 23.58 -11.19
C TYR A 88 6.39 23.17 -12.41
N LEU A 89 5.23 22.52 -12.22
CA LEU A 89 4.33 22.15 -13.31
C LEU A 89 3.84 23.37 -14.09
N LYS A 90 3.51 24.46 -13.40
CA LYS A 90 3.09 25.72 -14.03
C LYS A 90 4.22 26.33 -14.86
N SER A 91 5.45 26.33 -14.34
CA SER A 91 6.62 26.89 -15.05
C SER A 91 6.95 26.17 -16.35
N ARG A 92 6.61 24.87 -16.45
CA ARG A 92 6.88 24.03 -17.62
C ARG A 92 5.66 23.73 -18.49
N ASN A 93 4.51 24.33 -18.16
CA ASN A 93 3.23 24.09 -18.84
C ASN A 93 2.79 22.61 -18.84
N LEU A 94 3.17 21.84 -17.83
CA LEU A 94 2.89 20.40 -17.70
C LEU A 94 1.59 20.11 -16.94
N GLY A 95 0.87 21.14 -16.47
CA GLY A 95 -0.31 20.95 -15.62
C GLY A 95 -1.46 20.18 -16.29
N ARG A 96 -1.67 20.36 -17.59
CA ARG A 96 -2.69 19.63 -18.35
C ARG A 96 -2.33 18.16 -18.54
N GLU A 97 -1.06 17.88 -18.83
CA GLU A 97 -0.53 16.53 -18.98
C GLU A 97 -0.61 15.77 -17.64
N TYR A 98 -0.23 16.42 -16.55
CA TYR A 98 -0.40 15.88 -15.19
C TYR A 98 -1.85 15.54 -14.85
N LEU A 99 -2.79 16.45 -15.13
CA LEU A 99 -4.21 16.21 -14.88
C LEU A 99 -4.78 15.07 -15.71
N ASN A 100 -4.33 14.92 -16.96
CA ASN A 100 -4.76 13.84 -17.84
C ASN A 100 -4.26 12.49 -17.34
N GLU A 101 -3.00 12.41 -16.92
CA GLU A 101 -2.41 11.20 -16.34
C GLU A 101 -3.05 10.83 -15.00
N PHE A 102 -3.33 11.81 -14.14
CA PHE A 102 -4.03 11.59 -12.87
C PHE A 102 -5.46 11.09 -13.08
N LYS A 103 -6.21 11.69 -14.02
CA LYS A 103 -7.58 11.28 -14.34
C LYS A 103 -7.66 9.94 -15.06
N GLY A 104 -6.63 9.59 -15.85
CA GLY A 104 -6.57 8.33 -16.59
C GLY A 104 -6.36 7.10 -15.70
N GLY A 105 -6.10 7.26 -14.40
CA GLY A 105 -5.77 6.15 -13.50
C GLY A 105 -4.44 5.46 -13.82
N ASP A 106 -3.71 5.96 -14.82
CA ASP A 106 -2.56 5.30 -15.45
C ASP A 106 -1.22 5.67 -14.78
N TRP A 107 -1.29 6.33 -13.61
CA TRP A 107 -0.16 6.72 -12.76
C TRP A 107 0.61 5.49 -12.26
N PHE A 108 -0.10 4.40 -11.94
CA PHE A 108 0.50 3.16 -11.40
C PHE A 108 0.67 2.03 -12.44
N THR A 109 -0.10 2.04 -13.54
CA THR A 109 -0.23 0.88 -14.44
C THR A 109 0.58 0.99 -15.74
N GLY A 110 0.98 2.19 -16.18
CA GLY A 110 1.90 2.35 -17.31
C GLY A 110 1.45 1.62 -18.60
N THR A 111 0.16 1.58 -18.87
CA THR A 111 -0.40 0.76 -19.95
C THR A 111 -0.52 1.56 -21.25
N SER A 112 0.63 1.87 -21.86
CA SER A 112 0.67 2.12 -23.31
C SER A 112 0.18 0.86 -24.04
N GLU A 113 -0.67 0.98 -25.06
CA GLU A 113 -1.12 -0.16 -25.88
C GLU A 113 0.04 -1.04 -26.37
N LYS A 114 1.22 -0.46 -26.60
CA LYS A 114 2.45 -1.20 -26.95
C LYS A 114 3.06 -1.98 -25.78
N ALA A 115 2.94 -1.47 -24.55
CA ALA A 115 3.31 -2.21 -23.34
C ALA A 115 2.32 -3.35 -23.08
N VAL A 116 1.01 -3.10 -23.29
CA VAL A 116 -0.04 -4.13 -23.22
C VAL A 116 0.20 -5.21 -24.25
N SER A 117 0.40 -4.88 -25.54
CA SER A 117 0.64 -5.89 -26.58
C SER A 117 1.94 -6.68 -26.36
N LYS A 118 3.01 -6.03 -25.89
CA LYS A 118 4.25 -6.71 -25.50
C LYS A 118 4.05 -7.63 -24.29
N GLN A 119 3.21 -7.25 -23.33
CA GLN A 119 2.90 -8.05 -22.14
C GLN A 119 1.93 -9.21 -22.43
N LEU A 120 1.00 -9.03 -23.36
CA LEU A 120 0.11 -10.10 -23.85
C LEU A 120 0.92 -11.19 -24.56
N ASN A 121 1.96 -10.79 -25.30
CA ASN A 121 2.87 -11.72 -25.99
C ASN A 121 3.99 -12.29 -25.10
N ASP A 122 4.06 -11.90 -23.81
CA ASP A 122 5.10 -12.37 -22.88
C ASP A 122 4.72 -13.72 -22.24
N THR A 123 5.39 -14.78 -22.70
CA THR A 123 5.22 -16.16 -22.24
C THR A 123 6.02 -16.49 -20.97
N LYS A 124 6.92 -15.60 -20.52
CA LYS A 124 7.82 -15.83 -19.36
C LYS A 124 7.06 -16.23 -18.10
N TRP A 125 5.84 -15.73 -17.93
CA TRP A 125 5.03 -15.92 -16.73
C TRP A 125 3.87 -16.91 -16.91
N ASN A 126 3.83 -17.67 -18.00
CA ASN A 126 2.74 -18.63 -18.26
C ASN A 126 2.64 -19.70 -17.16
N TRP A 127 3.76 -20.08 -16.54
CA TRP A 127 3.79 -21.10 -15.50
C TRP A 127 3.05 -20.69 -14.20
N ILE A 128 2.92 -19.38 -13.92
CA ILE A 128 2.18 -18.87 -12.75
C ILE A 128 0.66 -18.89 -12.97
N ARG A 129 0.24 -19.06 -14.23
CA ARG A 129 -1.17 -19.02 -14.64
C ARG A 129 -1.83 -20.40 -14.72
N THR A 130 -1.10 -21.47 -14.35
CA THR A 130 -1.70 -22.80 -14.30
C THR A 130 -2.64 -22.92 -13.10
N ASN A 131 -3.62 -23.82 -13.22
CA ASN A 131 -4.67 -23.97 -12.22
C ASN A 131 -4.08 -24.34 -10.84
N GLU A 132 -3.11 -25.25 -10.84
CA GLU A 132 -2.44 -25.72 -9.64
C GLU A 132 -1.68 -24.58 -8.97
N VAL A 133 -0.88 -23.84 -9.73
CA VAL A 133 -0.06 -22.74 -9.19
C VAL A 133 -0.94 -21.60 -8.67
N GLN A 134 -2.03 -21.28 -9.36
CA GLN A 134 -2.98 -20.28 -8.90
C GLN A 134 -3.64 -20.66 -7.57
N SER A 135 -4.08 -21.92 -7.42
CA SER A 135 -4.66 -22.39 -6.16
C SER A 135 -3.64 -22.37 -5.02
N ILE A 136 -2.41 -22.81 -5.28
CA ILE A 136 -1.30 -22.77 -4.32
C ILE A 136 -0.95 -21.33 -3.92
N LEU A 137 -0.91 -20.40 -4.88
CA LEU A 137 -0.63 -18.99 -4.60
C LEU A 137 -1.68 -18.37 -3.69
N VAL A 138 -2.97 -18.63 -3.95
CA VAL A 138 -4.06 -18.13 -3.10
C VAL A 138 -3.94 -18.69 -1.68
N ILE A 139 -3.68 -19.99 -1.53
CA ILE A 139 -3.52 -20.63 -0.22
C ILE A 139 -2.30 -20.07 0.52
N THR A 140 -1.15 -20.00 -0.15
CA THR A 140 0.11 -19.56 0.46
C THR A 140 0.07 -18.07 0.81
N ALA A 141 -0.58 -17.24 0.00
CA ALA A 141 -0.78 -15.83 0.30
C ALA A 141 -1.68 -15.63 1.53
N ASN A 142 -2.79 -16.38 1.65
CA ASN A 142 -3.64 -16.36 2.85
C ASN A 142 -2.86 -16.82 4.09
N LEU A 143 -2.13 -17.94 3.98
CA LEU A 143 -1.29 -18.43 5.06
C LEU A 143 -0.24 -17.40 5.47
N SER A 144 0.39 -16.70 4.53
CA SER A 144 1.38 -15.67 4.82
C SER A 144 0.78 -14.47 5.56
N ILE A 145 -0.39 -13.98 5.12
CA ILE A 145 -1.10 -12.87 5.79
C ILE A 145 -1.50 -13.29 7.21
N ILE A 146 -2.19 -14.42 7.36
CA ILE A 146 -2.71 -14.87 8.65
C ILE A 146 -1.56 -15.21 9.61
N SER A 147 -0.58 -15.99 9.17
CA SER A 147 0.53 -16.41 10.04
C SER A 147 1.36 -15.23 10.51
N GLY A 148 1.69 -14.28 9.63
CA GLY A 148 2.43 -13.09 10.03
C GLY A 148 1.62 -12.17 10.95
N THR A 149 0.31 -12.04 10.72
CA THR A 149 -0.59 -11.28 11.62
C THR A 149 -0.62 -11.90 13.01
N VAL A 150 -0.93 -13.21 13.10
CA VAL A 150 -1.00 -13.93 14.38
C VAL A 150 0.35 -13.88 15.09
N PHE A 151 1.44 -14.11 14.37
CA PHE A 151 2.78 -14.07 14.94
C PHE A 151 3.12 -12.69 15.51
N LEU A 152 2.88 -11.60 14.79
CA LEU A 152 3.14 -10.24 15.27
C LEU A 152 2.27 -9.86 16.47
N ILE A 153 1.04 -10.38 16.55
CA ILE A 153 0.18 -10.20 17.73
C ILE A 153 0.78 -10.89 18.95
N LEU A 154 1.31 -12.11 18.78
CA LEU A 154 1.84 -12.94 19.87
C LEU A 154 3.25 -12.52 20.32
N VAL A 155 4.09 -12.01 19.40
CA VAL A 155 5.50 -11.75 19.70
C VAL A 155 5.72 -10.53 20.61
N GLY A 156 4.72 -9.65 20.71
CA GLY A 156 4.76 -8.44 21.54
C GLY A 156 5.90 -7.48 21.18
N ASP A 157 6.16 -6.50 22.06
CA ASP A 157 7.25 -5.56 21.86
C ASP A 157 8.61 -6.22 22.19
N ASN A 158 9.43 -6.43 21.17
CA ASN A 158 10.76 -6.99 21.31
C ASN A 158 11.73 -6.44 20.24
N LYS A 159 13.03 -6.65 20.44
CA LYS A 159 14.10 -6.14 19.56
C LYS A 159 13.99 -6.59 18.10
N TRP A 160 13.34 -7.72 17.84
CA TRP A 160 13.17 -8.30 16.50
C TRP A 160 11.84 -7.91 15.85
N SER A 161 10.87 -7.40 16.60
CA SER A 161 9.52 -7.15 16.10
C SER A 161 9.49 -6.22 14.89
N LEU A 162 10.39 -5.24 14.85
CA LEU A 162 10.56 -4.37 13.67
C LEU A 162 10.98 -5.15 12.42
N ARG A 163 12.00 -6.00 12.54
CA ARG A 163 12.53 -6.80 11.42
C ARG A 163 11.48 -7.79 10.92
N LEU A 164 10.72 -8.37 11.83
CA LEU A 164 9.65 -9.31 11.54
C LEU A 164 8.45 -8.63 10.86
N ALA A 165 8.07 -7.42 11.30
CA ALA A 165 7.02 -6.64 10.65
C ALA A 165 7.40 -6.25 9.21
N LEU A 166 8.66 -5.88 8.97
CA LEU A 166 9.17 -5.61 7.62
C LEU A 166 9.16 -6.86 6.73
N LEU A 167 9.59 -8.02 7.26
CA LEU A 167 9.51 -9.28 6.52
C LEU A 167 8.07 -9.65 6.16
N HIS A 168 7.13 -9.44 7.08
CA HIS A 168 5.71 -9.65 6.81
C HIS A 168 5.18 -8.74 5.70
N MET A 169 5.50 -7.44 5.75
CA MET A 169 5.15 -6.47 4.71
C MET A 169 5.74 -6.87 3.34
N ILE A 170 7.01 -7.26 3.31
CA ILE A 170 7.67 -7.73 2.08
C ILE A 170 6.97 -8.98 1.55
N ALA A 171 6.63 -9.95 2.41
CA ALA A 171 5.92 -11.15 2.01
C ALA A 171 4.55 -10.82 1.39
N ILE A 172 3.79 -9.91 1.99
CA ILE A 172 2.53 -9.41 1.43
C ILE A 172 2.76 -8.78 0.06
N GLY A 173 3.76 -7.92 -0.09
CA GLY A 173 4.10 -7.28 -1.37
C GLY A 173 4.50 -8.28 -2.45
N VAL A 174 5.28 -9.31 -2.10
CA VAL A 174 5.66 -10.39 -3.02
C VAL A 174 4.44 -11.18 -3.46
N PHE A 175 3.59 -11.64 -2.52
CA PHE A 175 2.38 -12.39 -2.87
C PHE A 175 1.38 -11.55 -3.67
N TRP A 176 1.23 -10.27 -3.32
CA TRP A 176 0.45 -9.32 -4.11
C TRP A 176 0.95 -9.25 -5.55
N GLY A 177 2.25 -9.04 -5.76
CA GLY A 177 2.85 -8.98 -7.09
C GLY A 177 2.69 -10.28 -7.88
N LEU A 178 2.89 -11.44 -7.24
CA LEU A 178 2.71 -12.75 -7.89
C LEU A 178 1.26 -13.02 -8.28
N LEU A 179 0.31 -12.73 -7.39
CA LEU A 179 -1.13 -12.88 -7.66
C LEU A 179 -1.62 -11.93 -8.75
N HIS A 180 -1.18 -10.68 -8.70
CA HIS A 180 -1.50 -9.67 -9.71
C HIS A 180 -0.93 -10.09 -11.07
N GLN A 181 0.33 -10.51 -11.12
CA GLN A 181 0.96 -11.02 -12.34
C GLN A 181 0.26 -12.27 -12.91
N SER A 182 -0.27 -13.14 -12.06
CA SER A 182 -1.05 -14.31 -12.49
C SER A 182 -2.38 -13.93 -13.16
N THR A 183 -3.00 -12.84 -12.71
CA THR A 183 -4.37 -12.45 -13.08
C THR A 183 -4.47 -11.25 -14.03
N ARG A 184 -3.35 -10.55 -14.30
CA ARG A 184 -3.28 -9.33 -15.09
C ARG A 184 -3.98 -9.39 -16.46
N LEU A 185 -4.00 -10.55 -17.10
CA LEU A 185 -4.62 -10.74 -18.42
C LEU A 185 -6.13 -10.52 -18.42
N VAL A 186 -6.76 -10.65 -17.25
CA VAL A 186 -8.19 -10.41 -17.06
C VAL A 186 -8.41 -9.16 -16.21
N ALA A 187 -7.60 -8.98 -15.16
CA ALA A 187 -7.75 -7.87 -14.23
C ALA A 187 -7.42 -6.51 -14.88
N ASP A 188 -6.32 -6.42 -15.61
CA ASP A 188 -5.76 -5.15 -16.09
C ASP A 188 -5.92 -4.96 -17.61
N ALA A 189 -6.46 -5.96 -18.30
CA ALA A 189 -6.69 -5.87 -19.73
C ALA A 189 -7.79 -4.84 -20.06
N PRO A 190 -7.59 -4.04 -21.13
CA PRO A 190 -8.59 -3.07 -21.58
C PRO A 190 -9.86 -3.81 -22.05
N GLU A 191 -11.03 -3.21 -21.82
CA GLU A 191 -12.31 -3.88 -22.10
C GLU A 191 -12.47 -4.39 -23.54
N PRO A 192 -12.01 -3.68 -24.60
CA PRO A 192 -12.10 -4.20 -25.96
C PRO A 192 -11.28 -5.46 -26.22
N ALA A 193 -10.29 -5.76 -25.38
CA ALA A 193 -9.46 -6.97 -25.47
C ALA A 193 -10.07 -8.16 -24.71
N LEU A 194 -11.17 -7.96 -24.00
CA LEU A 194 -11.85 -8.97 -23.20
C LEU A 194 -13.17 -9.35 -23.86
N ASP A 195 -13.52 -10.62 -23.81
CA ASP A 195 -14.88 -11.04 -24.16
C ASP A 195 -15.87 -10.65 -23.05
N GLU A 196 -17.17 -10.65 -23.39
CA GLU A 196 -18.23 -10.27 -22.44
C GLU A 196 -18.23 -11.15 -21.18
N ARG A 197 -17.85 -12.43 -21.31
CA ARG A 197 -17.81 -13.37 -20.19
C ARG A 197 -16.67 -13.05 -19.22
N MET A 198 -15.49 -12.73 -19.73
CA MET A 198 -14.31 -12.34 -18.95
C MET A 198 -14.58 -11.04 -18.18
N ILE A 199 -15.26 -10.08 -18.80
CA ILE A 199 -15.70 -8.85 -18.12
C ILE A 199 -16.66 -9.16 -16.97
N GLN A 200 -17.66 -10.01 -17.20
CA GLN A 200 -18.59 -10.45 -16.16
C GLN A 200 -17.87 -11.19 -15.01
N ASP A 201 -16.94 -12.09 -15.33
CA ASP A 201 -16.16 -12.85 -14.35
C ASP A 201 -15.24 -11.93 -13.53
N ARG A 202 -14.60 -10.93 -14.16
CA ARG A 202 -13.83 -9.87 -13.49
C ARG A 202 -14.70 -9.11 -12.49
N ASN A 203 -15.83 -8.56 -12.96
CA ASN A 203 -16.72 -7.75 -12.13
C ASN A 203 -17.30 -8.54 -10.96
N LYS A 204 -17.72 -9.79 -11.18
CA LYS A 204 -18.18 -10.69 -10.12
C LYS A 204 -17.09 -11.01 -9.11
N SER A 205 -15.83 -11.08 -9.54
CA SER A 205 -14.69 -11.33 -8.66
C SER A 205 -14.36 -10.11 -7.79
N HIS A 206 -14.38 -8.90 -8.34
CA HIS A 206 -14.26 -7.67 -7.55
C HIS A 206 -15.38 -7.53 -6.54
N PHE A 207 -16.64 -7.74 -6.95
CA PHE A 207 -17.77 -7.66 -6.05
C PHE A 207 -17.66 -8.66 -4.88
N GLN A 208 -17.25 -9.90 -5.16
CA GLN A 208 -17.03 -10.90 -4.13
C GLN A 208 -15.84 -10.54 -3.21
N ALA A 209 -14.76 -10.01 -3.76
CA ALA A 209 -13.61 -9.54 -2.98
C ALA A 209 -14.02 -8.43 -1.99
N TYR A 210 -14.80 -7.44 -2.42
CA TYR A 210 -15.31 -6.39 -1.53
C TYR A 210 -16.26 -6.92 -0.47
N ARG A 211 -17.09 -7.93 -0.78
CA ARG A 211 -17.92 -8.58 0.22
C ARG A 211 -17.11 -9.30 1.29
N ILE A 212 -16.06 -10.02 0.89
CA ILE A 212 -15.16 -10.70 1.83
C ILE A 212 -14.45 -9.66 2.70
N LEU A 213 -13.90 -8.61 2.10
CA LEU A 213 -13.25 -7.51 2.83
C LEU A 213 -14.21 -6.85 3.82
N GLY A 214 -15.44 -6.54 3.39
CA GLY A 214 -16.48 -6.00 4.27
C GLY A 214 -16.80 -6.95 5.42
N GLY A 215 -16.88 -8.25 5.17
CA GLY A 215 -17.03 -9.26 6.22
C GLY A 215 -15.87 -9.27 7.22
N LEU A 216 -14.62 -9.17 6.75
CA LEU A 216 -13.45 -9.09 7.62
C LEU A 216 -13.46 -7.82 8.49
N ILE A 217 -13.82 -6.68 7.92
CA ILE A 217 -13.96 -5.41 8.66
C ILE A 217 -15.06 -5.55 9.72
N MET A 218 -16.22 -6.11 9.36
CA MET A 218 -17.31 -6.35 10.31
C MET A 218 -16.88 -7.27 11.46
N LEU A 219 -16.10 -8.32 11.19
CA LEU A 219 -15.56 -9.18 12.24
C LEU A 219 -14.64 -8.40 13.20
N GLY A 220 -13.81 -7.49 12.68
CA GLY A 220 -12.99 -6.60 13.49
C GLY A 220 -13.81 -5.68 14.39
N LEU A 221 -14.83 -5.03 13.82
CA LEU A 221 -15.73 -4.13 14.55
C LEU A 221 -16.52 -4.89 15.63
N ILE A 222 -17.04 -6.08 15.31
CA ILE A 222 -17.69 -6.95 16.29
C ILE A 222 -16.71 -7.34 17.40
N GLY A 223 -15.45 -7.61 17.07
CA GLY A 223 -14.40 -7.89 18.08
C GLY A 223 -14.17 -6.71 19.03
N LEU A 224 -14.18 -5.48 18.53
CA LEU A 224 -14.07 -4.27 19.36
C LEU A 224 -15.29 -4.09 20.28
N GLU A 225 -16.50 -4.35 19.78
CA GLU A 225 -17.72 -4.32 20.60
C GLU A 225 -17.70 -5.41 21.69
N ILE A 226 -17.26 -6.63 21.36
CA ILE A 226 -17.09 -7.71 22.34
C ILE A 226 -16.08 -7.31 23.42
N PHE A 227 -14.98 -6.65 23.04
CA PHE A 227 -14.00 -6.15 24.00
C PHE A 227 -14.63 -5.14 24.96
N ALA A 228 -15.35 -4.14 24.45
CA ALA A 228 -16.03 -3.13 25.28
C ALA A 228 -17.03 -3.78 26.26
N ILE A 229 -17.91 -4.67 25.76
CA ILE A 229 -18.88 -5.39 26.60
C ILE A 229 -18.16 -6.23 27.66
N SER A 230 -17.09 -6.93 27.28
CA SER A 230 -16.32 -7.76 28.21
C SER A 230 -15.65 -6.92 29.29
N SER A 231 -15.14 -5.73 28.96
CA SER A 231 -14.52 -4.82 29.92
C SER A 231 -15.51 -4.34 30.99
N ASP A 232 -16.75 -4.05 30.59
CA ASP A 232 -17.81 -3.63 31.51
C ASP A 232 -18.26 -4.78 32.41
N VAL A 233 -18.45 -5.98 31.85
CA VAL A 233 -18.77 -7.18 32.65
C VAL A 233 -17.70 -7.45 33.71
N GLN A 234 -16.44 -7.16 33.39
CA GLN A 234 -15.30 -7.35 34.31
C GLN A 234 -15.04 -6.14 35.22
N ASN A 235 -15.82 -5.05 35.13
CA ASN A 235 -15.61 -3.78 35.83
C ASN A 235 -14.18 -3.23 35.68
N THR A 236 -13.60 -3.39 34.49
CA THR A 236 -12.27 -2.88 34.14
C THR A 236 -12.32 -1.51 33.45
N SER A 237 -13.51 -1.03 33.12
CA SER A 237 -13.75 0.34 32.66
C SER A 237 -13.68 1.33 33.83
N VAL A 238 -13.08 2.50 33.60
CA VAL A 238 -12.82 3.50 34.66
C VAL A 238 -14.13 4.22 35.07
N ASP A 239 -15.10 4.32 34.17
CA ASP A 239 -16.40 5.00 34.38
C ASP A 239 -17.59 4.34 33.65
N GLY A 240 -17.42 3.10 33.15
CA GLY A 240 -18.45 2.40 32.35
C GLY A 240 -18.50 2.78 30.86
N PHE A 241 -17.68 3.72 30.38
CA PHE A 241 -17.62 4.10 28.96
C PHE A 241 -16.20 4.41 28.45
N LEU A 242 -15.19 4.41 29.32
CA LEU A 242 -13.78 4.52 28.96
C LEU A 242 -13.10 3.15 28.94
N TYR A 243 -12.70 2.72 27.75
CA TYR A 243 -12.03 1.44 27.50
C TYR A 243 -10.57 1.66 27.09
N ASN A 244 -9.63 1.14 27.88
CA ASN A 244 -8.20 1.23 27.58
C ASN A 244 -7.75 0.02 26.76
N LEU A 245 -7.35 0.26 25.50
CA LEU A 245 -6.76 -0.75 24.63
C LEU A 245 -5.28 -0.42 24.39
N GLU A 246 -4.40 -1.03 25.18
CA GLU A 246 -2.95 -0.85 25.05
C GLU A 246 -2.39 -1.83 24.02
N LEU A 247 -2.07 -1.31 22.83
CA LEU A 247 -1.45 -2.10 21.76
C LEU A 247 0.02 -1.75 21.60
N THR A 248 0.85 -2.78 21.53
CA THR A 248 2.26 -2.63 21.15
C THR A 248 2.39 -2.28 19.67
N TRP A 249 3.52 -1.65 19.29
CA TRP A 249 3.79 -1.33 17.89
C TRP A 249 3.62 -2.52 16.92
N PRO A 250 4.08 -3.74 17.24
CA PRO A 250 3.91 -4.91 16.36
C PRO A 250 2.45 -5.35 16.22
N GLN A 251 1.63 -5.22 17.26
CA GLN A 251 0.20 -5.49 17.20
C GLN A 251 -0.53 -4.49 16.31
N ILE A 252 -0.17 -3.20 16.38
CA ILE A 252 -0.72 -2.18 15.47
C ILE A 252 -0.34 -2.50 14.01
N GLN A 253 0.92 -2.88 13.76
CA GLN A 253 1.37 -3.29 12.43
C GLN A 253 0.64 -4.54 11.93
N ALA A 254 0.41 -5.53 12.80
CA ALA A 254 -0.33 -6.74 12.46
C ALA A 254 -1.75 -6.40 11.97
N ILE A 255 -2.48 -5.58 12.73
CA ILE A 255 -3.85 -5.15 12.39
C ILE A 255 -3.85 -4.37 11.07
N PHE A 256 -2.94 -3.40 10.93
CA PHE A 256 -2.85 -2.57 9.73
C PHE A 256 -2.58 -3.41 8.48
N TRP A 257 -1.56 -4.28 8.51
CA TRP A 257 -1.17 -5.09 7.36
C TRP A 257 -2.14 -6.25 7.09
N PHE A 258 -2.89 -6.72 8.08
CA PHE A 258 -3.99 -7.65 7.87
C PHE A 258 -5.07 -7.05 6.97
N TYR A 259 -5.62 -5.90 7.36
CA TYR A 259 -6.68 -5.25 6.58
C TYR A 259 -6.18 -4.72 5.24
N LEU A 260 -5.03 -4.03 5.24
CA LEU A 260 -4.45 -3.50 4.01
C LEU A 260 -4.03 -4.63 3.06
N GLY A 261 -3.39 -5.68 3.58
CA GLY A 261 -2.96 -6.84 2.82
C GLY A 261 -4.14 -7.54 2.13
N TYR A 262 -5.24 -7.76 2.85
CA TYR A 262 -6.46 -8.28 2.23
C TYR A 262 -7.08 -7.29 1.24
N ALA A 263 -7.12 -5.99 1.54
CA ALA A 263 -7.68 -4.99 0.63
C ALA A 263 -6.97 -4.97 -0.74
N ILE A 264 -5.64 -5.11 -0.77
CA ILE A 264 -4.87 -5.08 -2.02
C ILE A 264 -4.81 -6.44 -2.72
N THR A 265 -4.89 -7.56 -1.99
CA THR A 265 -4.71 -8.91 -2.58
C THR A 265 -6.02 -9.63 -2.94
N LEU A 266 -7.14 -9.33 -2.25
CA LEU A 266 -8.39 -10.07 -2.41
C LEU A 266 -8.93 -10.11 -3.84
N PRO A 267 -8.94 -9.03 -4.63
CA PRO A 267 -9.44 -9.07 -6.00
C PRO A 267 -8.72 -10.12 -6.85
N SER A 268 -7.38 -10.12 -6.80
CA SER A 268 -6.52 -11.08 -7.50
C SER A 268 -6.68 -12.49 -6.93
N MET A 269 -6.81 -12.65 -5.61
CA MET A 269 -7.04 -13.95 -4.99
C MET A 269 -8.34 -14.60 -5.44
N VAL A 270 -9.46 -13.86 -5.42
CA VAL A 270 -10.77 -14.38 -5.82
C VAL A 270 -10.77 -14.77 -7.29
N LEU A 271 -10.15 -13.94 -8.14
CA LEU A 271 -10.05 -14.21 -9.57
C LEU A 271 -9.19 -15.44 -9.86
N ALA A 272 -7.98 -15.53 -9.26
CA ALA A 272 -7.09 -16.69 -9.40
C ALA A 272 -7.75 -17.97 -8.87
N TRP A 273 -8.48 -17.88 -7.75
CA TRP A 273 -9.20 -19.02 -7.19
C TRP A 273 -10.31 -19.53 -8.10
N LYS A 274 -11.01 -18.64 -8.81
CA LYS A 274 -12.01 -19.05 -9.81
C LYS A 274 -11.35 -19.67 -11.04
N GLN A 275 -10.29 -19.06 -11.56
CA GLN A 275 -9.56 -19.55 -12.73
C GLN A 275 -8.98 -20.95 -12.47
N SER A 276 -8.40 -21.19 -11.29
CA SER A 276 -7.89 -22.52 -10.91
C SER A 276 -8.95 -23.64 -10.88
N ARG A 277 -10.23 -23.28 -10.72
CA ARG A 277 -11.36 -24.22 -10.67
C ARG A 277 -12.12 -24.30 -11.98
N ALA A 278 -11.80 -23.44 -12.95
CA ALA A 278 -12.41 -23.50 -14.26
C ALA A 278 -11.81 -24.69 -15.03
N PRO A 279 -12.65 -25.52 -15.68
CA PRO A 279 -12.15 -26.51 -16.62
C PRO A 279 -11.41 -25.77 -17.73
N GLN A 280 -10.15 -26.13 -17.97
CA GLN A 280 -9.35 -25.47 -19.00
C GLN A 280 -10.03 -25.68 -20.35
N MET A 281 -10.30 -24.59 -21.06
CA MET A 281 -10.44 -24.68 -22.51
C MET A 281 -9.05 -25.04 -23.01
N ILE A 282 -8.89 -26.33 -23.31
CA ILE A 282 -7.69 -26.93 -23.90
C ILE A 282 -7.25 -26.02 -25.06
N SER A 283 -6.04 -25.47 -24.95
CA SER A 283 -5.34 -24.82 -26.06
C SER A 283 -4.97 -25.82 -27.13
#